data_AF-A0A3S4UGC5-F1
#
_entry.id   AF-A0A3S4UGC5-F1
#
_cell.length_a   1.000
_cell.length_b   1.000
_cell.length_c   1.000
_cell.angle_alpha   90.00
_cell.angle_beta   90.00
_cell.angle_gamma   90.00
#
_symmetry.space_group_name_H-M   'P 1'
#
loop_
_entity.id
_entity.type
_entity.pdbx_description
1 polymer ?
#
loop_
_entity_poly.entity_id
_entity_poly.type
_entity_poly.pdbx_seq_one_letter_code
_entity_poly.pdbx_strand_id
1 'polypeptide(L)'
;MPISTKTAEAISLFNRMHSGEVSAEALEERERQLVVLFGGQISQSCCAADYFEDLALILRDSHGVDYAAWECSPSGELGRNFVATYARLDFLGELRGIVESIRPRVEDRLREFEAIGRRMDPREIFSELCFCILTANYTAEGGIRIQQSLRHHFMDKPLKEMACCLKSLGHRFPNKRAEFICEARQLCDGILQALSMDDRAAREWLVENVKGLGYKEASHFLRNVGRKDVAIIDRHILRFLHQKGLIDSIPQTLSRRRYFSIERLLSAISGALGASLAELDLYIWYAMTGKVLK
;
A
#
# COMPACT_ATOMS: atom_id res chain seq x y z
N MET A 1 -22.89 5.53 15.29
CA MET A 1 -23.43 6.81 15.82
C MET A 1 -24.63 7.21 14.97
N PRO A 2 -25.52 8.12 15.39
CA PRO A 2 -26.51 8.67 14.44
C PRO A 2 -25.78 9.35 13.28
N ILE A 3 -26.35 9.28 12.08
CA ILE A 3 -25.83 10.01 10.91
C ILE A 3 -25.86 11.51 11.21
N SER A 4 -24.76 12.20 10.98
CA SER A 4 -24.62 13.62 11.22
C SER A 4 -25.50 14.43 10.26
N THR A 5 -25.98 15.59 10.71
CA THR A 5 -26.79 16.49 9.88
C THR A 5 -26.08 16.84 8.58
N LYS A 6 -24.77 17.12 8.65
CA LYS A 6 -23.93 17.41 7.47
C LYS A 6 -23.90 16.26 6.45
N THR A 7 -23.78 15.02 6.94
CA THR A 7 -23.81 13.85 6.07
C THR A 7 -25.20 13.62 5.49
N ALA A 8 -26.27 13.80 6.27
CA ALA A 8 -27.63 13.68 5.77
C ALA A 8 -27.95 14.72 4.67
N GLU A 9 -27.47 15.96 4.84
CA GLU A 9 -27.57 17.03 3.84
C GLU A 9 -26.78 16.72 2.57
N ALA A 10 -25.55 16.22 2.71
CA ALA A 10 -24.70 15.79 1.60
C ALA A 10 -25.35 14.66 0.78
N ILE A 11 -25.86 13.62 1.44
CA ILE A 11 -26.59 12.52 0.79
C ILE A 11 -27.84 13.04 0.08
N SER A 12 -28.58 13.95 0.71
CA SER A 12 -29.77 14.57 0.11
C SER A 12 -29.41 15.41 -1.13
N LEU A 13 -28.28 16.12 -1.11
CA LEU A 13 -27.78 16.87 -2.27
C LEU A 13 -27.36 15.93 -3.40
N PHE A 14 -26.59 14.89 -3.09
CA PHE A 14 -26.19 13.86 -4.07
C PHE A 14 -27.41 13.26 -4.78
N ASN A 15 -28.44 12.87 -4.02
CA ASN A 15 -29.66 12.28 -4.57
C ASN A 15 -30.45 13.24 -5.46
N ARG A 16 -30.42 14.54 -5.17
CA ARG A 16 -31.03 15.55 -6.05
C ARG A 16 -30.26 15.72 -7.35
N MET A 17 -28.92 15.68 -7.29
CA MET A 17 -28.06 15.82 -8.46
C MET A 17 -28.17 14.62 -9.42
N HIS A 18 -28.31 13.42 -8.89
CA HIS A 18 -28.36 12.16 -9.66
C HIS A 18 -29.79 11.57 -9.74
N SER A 19 -30.79 12.43 -9.60
CA SER A 19 -32.20 12.02 -9.54
C SER A 19 -32.61 11.22 -10.77
N GLY A 20 -33.07 9.99 -10.56
CA GLY A 20 -33.54 9.09 -11.61
C GLY A 20 -32.49 8.10 -12.13
N GLU A 21 -31.23 8.24 -11.71
CA GLU A 21 -30.13 7.35 -12.14
C GLU A 21 -29.60 6.52 -10.96
N VAL A 22 -29.17 7.21 -9.90
CA VAL A 22 -28.52 6.63 -8.73
C VAL A 22 -29.10 7.23 -7.45
N SER A 23 -29.26 6.40 -6.43
CA SER A 23 -29.57 6.84 -5.07
C SER A 23 -28.45 6.44 -4.11
N ALA A 24 -28.24 7.24 -3.07
CA ALA A 24 -27.34 7.01 -1.97
C ALA A 24 -28.09 7.06 -0.63
N GLU A 25 -27.76 6.16 0.27
CA GLU A 25 -28.29 6.07 1.62
C GLU A 25 -27.13 5.82 2.61
N ALA A 26 -26.98 6.67 3.61
CA ALA A 26 -25.98 6.44 4.66
C ALA A 26 -26.45 5.32 5.61
N LEU A 27 -25.71 4.21 5.64
CA LEU A 27 -26.01 3.06 6.49
C LEU A 27 -25.39 3.20 7.87
N GLU A 28 -24.16 3.69 7.94
CA GLU A 28 -23.41 3.80 9.18
C GLU A 28 -22.42 4.96 9.12
N GLU A 29 -22.40 5.79 10.17
CA GLU A 29 -21.36 6.80 10.38
C GLU A 29 -20.64 6.54 11.70
N ARG A 30 -19.31 6.51 11.60
CA ARG A 30 -18.34 6.43 12.70
C ARG A 30 -17.43 7.65 12.64
N GLU A 31 -16.47 7.74 13.56
CA GLU A 31 -15.61 8.91 13.69
C GLU A 31 -14.97 9.34 12.35
N ARG A 32 -14.38 8.43 11.59
CA ARG A 32 -13.76 8.72 10.27
C ARG A 32 -14.18 7.77 9.15
N GLN A 33 -15.27 7.03 9.36
CA GLN A 33 -15.82 6.14 8.35
C GLN A 33 -17.29 6.47 8.12
N LEU A 34 -17.68 6.45 6.84
CA LEU A 34 -19.06 6.54 6.41
C LEU A 34 -19.32 5.39 5.44
N VAL A 35 -20.31 4.56 5.76
CA VAL A 35 -20.77 3.46 4.90
C VAL A 35 -22.03 3.91 4.19
N VAL A 36 -22.02 3.85 2.86
CA VAL A 36 -23.12 4.31 2.01
C VAL A 36 -23.57 3.18 1.10
N LEU A 37 -24.88 2.93 1.08
CA LEU A 37 -25.54 2.09 0.11
C LEU A 37 -25.90 2.93 -1.11
N PHE A 38 -25.43 2.51 -2.26
CA PHE A 38 -25.83 3.03 -3.55
C PHE A 38 -26.79 2.06 -4.22
N GLY A 39 -27.89 2.57 -4.76
CA GLY A 39 -28.86 1.82 -5.58
C GLY A 39 -29.14 2.52 -6.91
N GLY A 40 -29.87 1.85 -7.80
CA GLY A 40 -30.22 2.38 -9.12
C GLY A 40 -29.49 1.68 -10.27
N GLN A 41 -29.32 2.36 -11.41
CA GLN A 41 -28.65 1.81 -12.60
C GLN A 41 -27.11 1.93 -12.48
N ILE A 42 -26.54 1.39 -11.41
CA ILE A 42 -25.08 1.43 -11.18
C ILE A 42 -24.36 0.33 -11.98
N SER A 43 -25.07 -0.75 -12.34
CA SER A 43 -24.48 -2.01 -12.81
C SER A 43 -24.15 -2.09 -14.31
N GLN A 44 -24.14 -0.98 -15.06
CA GLN A 44 -23.92 -1.01 -16.52
C GLN A 44 -22.88 -0.05 -17.10
N SER A 45 -22.10 0.69 -16.30
CA SER A 45 -21.10 1.57 -16.87
C SER A 45 -19.76 1.49 -16.15
N CYS A 46 -18.69 1.84 -16.87
CA CYS A 46 -17.39 2.15 -16.30
C CYS A 46 -17.43 3.34 -15.31
N CYS A 47 -18.60 3.91 -15.01
CA CYS A 47 -18.83 5.16 -14.28
C CYS A 47 -19.27 4.97 -12.81
N ALA A 48 -19.32 3.74 -12.28
CA ALA A 48 -19.65 3.54 -10.87
C ALA A 48 -18.66 4.24 -9.92
N ALA A 49 -17.39 4.36 -10.34
CA ALA A 49 -16.38 5.12 -9.61
C ALA A 49 -16.69 6.63 -9.58
N ASP A 50 -17.20 7.18 -10.68
CA ASP A 50 -17.54 8.60 -10.82
C ASP A 50 -18.58 9.01 -9.76
N TYR A 51 -19.62 8.21 -9.54
CA TYR A 51 -20.62 8.47 -8.49
C TYR A 51 -20.02 8.44 -7.07
N PHE A 52 -19.03 7.57 -6.84
CA PHE A 52 -18.37 7.52 -5.54
C PHE A 52 -17.47 8.75 -5.32
N GLU A 53 -16.79 9.20 -6.37
CA GLU A 53 -15.97 10.41 -6.35
C GLU A 53 -16.85 11.66 -6.19
N ASP A 54 -17.99 11.74 -6.88
CA ASP A 54 -18.94 12.84 -6.75
C ASP A 54 -19.48 12.97 -5.33
N LEU A 55 -19.87 11.84 -4.70
CA LEU A 55 -20.28 11.90 -3.29
C LEU A 55 -19.12 12.32 -2.39
N ALA A 56 -17.88 11.88 -2.65
CA ALA A 56 -16.72 12.31 -1.88
C ALA A 56 -16.50 13.84 -1.98
N LEU A 57 -16.69 14.43 -3.17
CA LEU A 57 -16.61 15.88 -3.37
C LEU A 57 -17.71 16.63 -2.61
N ILE A 58 -18.95 16.15 -2.67
CA ILE A 58 -20.07 16.75 -1.92
C ILE A 58 -19.84 16.67 -0.41
N LEU A 59 -19.36 15.52 0.08
CA LEU A 59 -19.00 15.33 1.49
C LEU A 59 -17.88 16.29 1.89
N ARG A 60 -16.86 16.45 1.05
CA ARG A 60 -15.77 17.41 1.29
C ARG A 60 -16.30 18.82 1.42
N ASP A 61 -17.16 19.26 0.50
CA ASP A 61 -17.67 20.63 0.50
C ASP A 61 -18.59 20.89 1.71
N SER A 62 -19.34 19.89 2.16
CA SER A 62 -20.20 19.97 3.37
C SER A 62 -19.40 19.96 4.68
N HIS A 63 -18.38 19.11 4.78
CA HIS A 63 -17.62 18.92 6.01
C HIS A 63 -16.39 19.82 6.13
N GLY A 64 -15.86 20.33 5.01
CA GLY A 64 -14.64 21.13 4.94
C GLY A 64 -13.35 20.31 5.06
N VAL A 65 -13.41 18.98 4.87
CA VAL A 65 -12.28 18.05 4.97
C VAL A 65 -12.39 17.00 3.87
N ASP A 66 -11.25 16.48 3.38
CA ASP A 66 -11.27 15.51 2.28
C ASP A 66 -11.94 14.19 2.68
N TYR A 67 -12.65 13.58 1.73
CA TYR A 67 -13.22 12.23 1.83
C TYR A 67 -12.67 11.36 0.70
N ALA A 68 -12.53 10.06 0.96
CA ALA A 68 -12.10 9.09 -0.04
C ALA A 68 -12.88 7.78 0.04
N ALA A 69 -13.53 7.40 -1.06
CA ALA A 69 -14.07 6.05 -1.20
C ALA A 69 -12.91 5.05 -1.38
N TRP A 70 -12.89 3.96 -0.62
CA TRP A 70 -11.76 3.02 -0.67
C TRP A 70 -12.14 1.54 -0.71
N GLU A 71 -13.31 1.19 -0.19
CA GLU A 71 -13.87 -0.16 -0.27
C GLU A 71 -15.24 -0.11 -0.89
N CYS A 72 -15.39 -0.74 -2.06
CA CYS A 72 -16.67 -0.85 -2.75
C CYS A 72 -16.96 -2.33 -3.03
N SER A 73 -18.20 -2.74 -2.79
CA SER A 73 -18.64 -4.11 -3.02
C SER A 73 -20.09 -4.16 -3.49
N PRO A 74 -20.43 -5.03 -4.45
CA PRO A 74 -21.83 -5.29 -4.78
C PRO A 74 -22.60 -5.78 -3.55
N SER A 75 -23.87 -5.40 -3.45
CA SER A 75 -24.82 -5.82 -2.42
C SER A 75 -26.16 -6.20 -3.06
N GLY A 76 -26.84 -7.21 -2.50
CA GLY A 76 -28.14 -7.70 -2.98
C GLY A 76 -28.09 -8.61 -4.23
N GLU A 77 -29.27 -9.06 -4.68
CA GLU A 77 -29.42 -9.91 -5.88
C GLU A 77 -29.13 -9.12 -7.17
N LEU A 78 -28.44 -9.76 -8.12
CA LEU A 78 -28.03 -9.21 -9.43
C LEU A 78 -27.09 -7.99 -9.42
N GLY A 79 -26.47 -7.63 -8.28
CA GLY A 79 -25.42 -6.60 -8.23
C GLY A 79 -25.90 -5.17 -8.60
N ARG A 80 -27.19 -4.89 -8.39
CA ARG A 80 -27.79 -3.57 -8.66
C ARG A 80 -27.43 -2.53 -7.60
N ASN A 81 -27.12 -2.96 -6.38
CA ASN A 81 -26.70 -2.07 -5.31
C ASN A 81 -25.22 -2.25 -5.01
N PHE A 82 -24.60 -1.20 -4.49
CA PHE A 82 -23.20 -1.20 -4.06
C PHE A 82 -23.10 -0.62 -2.66
N VAL A 83 -22.27 -1.22 -1.83
CA VAL A 83 -21.88 -0.62 -0.55
C VAL A 83 -20.48 -0.04 -0.73
N ALA A 84 -20.34 1.25 -0.48
CA ALA A 84 -19.08 1.96 -0.50
C ALA A 84 -18.74 2.49 0.90
N THR A 85 -17.48 2.33 1.30
CA THR A 85 -16.92 2.89 2.54
C THR A 85 -16.05 4.09 2.21
N TYR A 86 -16.35 5.21 2.85
CA TYR A 86 -15.62 6.46 2.76
C TYR A 86 -14.76 6.67 4.00
N ALA A 87 -13.55 7.14 3.79
CA ALA A 87 -12.64 7.61 4.83
C ALA A 87 -12.69 9.13 4.90
N ARG A 88 -12.92 9.69 6.10
CA ARG A 88 -12.76 11.12 6.37
C ARG A 88 -11.30 11.41 6.71
N LEU A 89 -10.66 12.28 5.94
CA LEU A 89 -9.22 12.54 6.00
C LEU A 89 -8.88 13.81 6.79
N ASP A 90 -9.59 14.04 7.90
CA ASP A 90 -9.40 15.21 8.78
C ASP A 90 -8.03 15.27 9.49
N PHE A 91 -7.24 14.19 9.43
CA PHE A 91 -5.90 14.09 10.00
C PHE A 91 -4.78 14.54 9.06
N LEU A 92 -5.09 14.91 7.80
CA LEU A 92 -4.06 15.27 6.82
C LEU A 92 -3.18 16.45 7.26
N GLY A 93 -3.71 17.38 8.04
CA GLY A 93 -2.93 18.50 8.60
C GLY A 93 -1.76 18.04 9.48
N GLU A 94 -1.97 17.04 10.34
CA GLU A 94 -0.91 16.43 11.16
C GLU A 94 0.17 15.80 10.28
N LEU A 95 -0.25 15.07 9.24
CA LEU A 95 0.67 14.39 8.34
C LEU A 95 1.45 15.38 7.47
N ARG A 96 0.86 16.51 7.05
CA ARG A 96 1.58 17.59 6.34
C ARG A 96 2.73 18.15 7.17
N GLY A 97 2.54 18.36 8.48
CA GLY A 97 3.62 18.80 9.35
C GLY A 97 4.80 17.81 9.40
N ILE A 98 4.50 16.51 9.39
CA ILE A 98 5.54 15.47 9.29
C ILE A 98 6.23 15.53 7.93
N VAL A 99 5.47 15.59 6.84
CA VAL A 99 5.98 15.70 5.47
C VAL A 99 6.99 16.84 5.38
N GLU A 100 6.60 18.05 5.80
CA GLU A 100 7.47 19.23 5.76
C GLU A 100 8.75 19.05 6.59
N SER A 101 8.64 18.43 7.77
CA SER A 101 9.78 18.24 8.68
C SER A 101 10.86 17.28 8.16
N ILE A 102 10.49 16.27 7.37
CA ILE A 102 11.41 15.22 6.92
C ILE A 102 11.52 15.05 5.41
N ARG A 103 10.85 15.88 4.61
CA ARG A 103 10.88 15.84 3.14
C ARG A 103 12.30 15.68 2.57
N PRO A 104 13.33 16.46 2.97
CA PRO A 104 14.67 16.28 2.42
C PRO A 104 15.25 14.88 2.65
N ARG A 105 15.03 14.31 3.86
CA ARG A 105 15.50 12.95 4.19
C ARG A 105 14.78 11.87 3.40
N VAL A 106 13.51 12.08 3.08
CA VAL A 106 12.70 11.18 2.25
C VAL A 106 13.15 11.27 0.79
N GLU A 107 13.32 12.47 0.26
CA GLU A 107 13.82 12.70 -1.10
C GLU A 107 15.22 12.11 -1.31
N ASP A 108 16.13 12.28 -0.34
CA ASP A 108 17.45 11.65 -0.35
C ASP A 108 17.34 10.13 -0.46
N ARG A 109 16.48 9.53 0.38
CA ARG A 109 16.29 8.07 0.40
C ARG A 109 15.69 7.57 -0.91
N LEU A 110 14.72 8.27 -1.49
CA LEU A 110 14.13 7.89 -2.77
C LEU A 110 15.13 8.03 -3.93
N ARG A 111 16.01 9.04 -3.91
CA ARG A 111 17.08 9.17 -4.90
C ARG A 111 18.05 7.98 -4.86
N GLU A 112 18.34 7.43 -3.68
CA GLU A 112 19.13 6.19 -3.57
C GLU A 112 18.42 5.01 -4.24
N PHE A 113 17.12 4.83 -4.03
CA PHE A 113 16.34 3.77 -4.66
C PHE A 113 16.27 3.91 -6.18
N GLU A 114 16.00 5.12 -6.67
CA GLU A 114 16.01 5.42 -8.11
C GLU A 114 17.39 5.20 -8.73
N ALA A 115 18.49 5.40 -7.99
CA ALA A 115 19.83 5.14 -8.50
C ALA A 115 20.04 3.63 -8.73
N ILE A 116 19.55 2.78 -7.82
CA ILE A 116 19.59 1.31 -7.99
C ILE A 116 18.81 0.90 -9.24
N GLY A 117 17.56 1.37 -9.36
CA GLY A 117 16.71 1.08 -10.51
C GLY A 117 17.27 1.58 -11.83
N ARG A 118 17.90 2.76 -11.87
CA ARG A 118 18.50 3.32 -13.10
C ARG A 118 19.73 2.56 -13.57
N ARG A 119 20.56 2.06 -12.64
CA ARG A 119 21.76 1.29 -13.00
C ARG A 119 21.42 -0.06 -13.61
N MET A 120 20.31 -0.67 -13.18
CA MET A 120 19.90 -2.00 -13.60
C MET A 120 21.02 -3.06 -13.46
N ASP A 121 21.92 -2.89 -12.48
CA ASP A 121 22.95 -3.90 -12.18
C ASP A 121 22.27 -5.15 -11.60
N PRO A 122 22.37 -6.33 -12.26
CA PRO A 122 21.74 -7.55 -11.78
C PRO A 122 22.13 -7.91 -10.34
N ARG A 123 23.37 -7.64 -9.91
CA ARG A 123 23.82 -7.95 -8.55
C ARG A 123 23.21 -7.01 -7.51
N GLU A 124 23.11 -5.71 -7.82
CA GLU A 124 22.47 -4.74 -6.92
C GLU A 124 20.95 -5.01 -6.81
N ILE A 125 20.27 -5.21 -7.94
CA ILE A 125 18.84 -5.55 -7.99
C ILE A 125 18.57 -6.85 -7.22
N PHE A 126 19.36 -7.90 -7.46
CA PHE A 126 19.18 -9.17 -6.76
C PHE A 126 19.48 -9.05 -5.26
N SER A 127 20.43 -8.19 -4.88
CA SER A 127 20.70 -7.91 -3.47
C SER A 127 19.51 -7.23 -2.79
N GLU A 128 18.82 -6.30 -3.47
CA GLU A 128 17.58 -5.67 -2.95
C GLU A 128 16.43 -6.66 -2.84
N LEU A 129 16.27 -7.55 -3.81
CA LEU A 129 15.29 -8.64 -3.75
C LEU A 129 15.54 -9.53 -2.53
N CYS A 130 16.80 -9.91 -2.31
CA CYS A 130 17.20 -10.71 -1.15
C CYS A 130 16.92 -9.98 0.16
N PHE A 131 17.15 -8.67 0.21
CA PHE A 131 16.77 -7.85 1.37
C PHE A 131 15.27 -7.98 1.68
N CYS A 132 14.39 -7.84 0.68
CA CYS A 132 12.94 -7.98 0.87
C CYS A 132 12.51 -9.40 1.28
N ILE A 133 13.13 -10.44 0.72
CA ILE A 133 12.92 -11.83 1.16
C ILE A 133 13.28 -12.00 2.64
N LEU A 134 14.36 -11.36 3.10
CA LEU A 134 14.85 -11.45 4.47
C LEU A 134 14.03 -10.61 5.45
N THR A 135 13.50 -9.45 5.03
CA THR A 135 12.70 -8.57 5.89
C THR A 135 11.24 -9.03 6.05
N ALA A 136 10.82 -10.02 5.28
CA ALA A 136 9.54 -10.70 5.46
C ALA A 136 9.44 -11.30 6.87
N ASN A 137 8.62 -10.66 7.72
CA ASN A 137 8.54 -10.93 9.15
C ASN A 137 9.93 -10.88 9.82
N TYR A 138 10.69 -9.81 9.61
CA TYR A 138 11.95 -9.56 10.30
C TYR A 138 12.17 -8.05 10.43
N THR A 139 13.18 -7.61 11.19
CA THR A 139 13.45 -6.18 11.36
C THR A 139 14.18 -5.62 10.16
N ALA A 140 13.86 -4.39 9.75
CA ALA A 140 14.58 -3.69 8.68
C ALA A 140 16.09 -3.59 9.00
N GLU A 141 16.44 -3.25 10.24
CA GLU A 141 17.83 -3.16 10.73
C GLU A 141 18.57 -4.51 10.61
N GLY A 142 17.89 -5.62 10.93
CA GLY A 142 18.44 -6.96 10.76
C GLY A 142 18.66 -7.31 9.30
N GLY A 143 17.72 -6.94 8.42
CA GLY A 143 17.85 -7.07 6.97
C GLY A 143 19.03 -6.28 6.42
N ILE A 144 19.19 -5.01 6.83
CA ILE A 144 20.29 -4.12 6.42
C ILE A 144 21.63 -4.73 6.82
N ARG A 145 21.77 -5.19 8.07
CA ARG A 145 22.99 -5.84 8.56
C ARG A 145 23.36 -7.07 7.73
N ILE A 146 22.39 -7.94 7.46
CA ILE A 146 22.62 -9.15 6.65
C ILE A 146 22.99 -8.77 5.22
N GLN A 147 22.25 -7.84 4.61
CA GLN A 147 22.51 -7.39 3.24
C GLN A 147 23.92 -6.82 3.12
N GLN A 148 24.35 -5.93 4.03
CA GLN A 148 25.71 -5.38 4.04
C GLN A 148 26.79 -6.46 4.11
N SER A 149 26.54 -7.53 4.87
CA SER A 149 27.48 -8.64 5.05
C SER A 149 27.51 -9.60 3.85
N LEU A 150 26.40 -9.75 3.12
CA LEU A 150 26.23 -10.78 2.08
C LEU A 150 25.96 -10.23 0.68
N ARG A 151 25.96 -8.91 0.47
CA ARG A 151 25.59 -8.27 -0.81
C ARG A 151 26.28 -8.88 -2.03
N HIS A 152 27.56 -9.22 -1.91
CA HIS A 152 28.38 -9.79 -2.99
C HIS A 152 28.35 -11.32 -3.04
N HIS A 153 27.58 -11.96 -2.17
CA HIS A 153 27.53 -13.41 -2.00
C HIS A 153 26.14 -13.99 -2.21
N PHE A 154 25.11 -13.14 -2.35
CA PHE A 154 23.74 -13.58 -2.56
C PHE A 154 23.56 -14.41 -3.82
N MET A 155 24.34 -14.18 -4.89
CA MET A 155 24.23 -14.95 -6.13
C MET A 155 25.12 -16.20 -6.13
N ASP A 156 26.23 -16.20 -5.37
CA ASP A 156 27.30 -17.18 -5.57
C ASP A 156 27.34 -18.27 -4.49
N LYS A 157 26.89 -17.99 -3.25
CA LYS A 157 27.01 -18.96 -2.14
C LYS A 157 26.06 -20.15 -2.27
N PRO A 158 26.52 -21.40 -2.14
CA PRO A 158 25.64 -22.59 -2.11
C PRO A 158 24.59 -22.53 -1.00
N LEU A 159 23.48 -23.25 -1.16
CA LEU A 159 22.35 -23.26 -0.23
C LEU A 159 22.75 -23.48 1.24
N LYS A 160 23.57 -24.51 1.50
CA LYS A 160 24.02 -24.87 2.85
C LYS A 160 24.85 -23.74 3.49
N GLU A 161 25.76 -23.15 2.73
CA GLU A 161 26.56 -22.00 3.19
C GLU A 161 25.70 -20.77 3.41
N MET A 162 24.76 -20.48 2.51
CA MET A 162 23.83 -19.35 2.67
C MET A 162 23.03 -19.50 3.97
N ALA A 163 22.48 -20.69 4.25
CA ALA A 163 21.77 -20.95 5.50
C ALA A 163 22.67 -20.76 6.73
N CYS A 164 23.92 -21.25 6.68
CA CYS A 164 24.90 -21.05 7.75
C CYS A 164 25.20 -19.56 7.99
N CYS A 165 25.43 -18.78 6.93
CA CYS A 165 25.66 -17.34 7.01
C CYS A 165 24.44 -16.60 7.58
N LEU A 166 23.23 -16.92 7.12
CA LEU A 166 22.00 -16.31 7.66
C LEU A 166 21.83 -16.63 9.15
N LYS A 167 22.14 -17.86 9.56
CA LYS A 167 22.10 -18.28 10.97
C LYS A 167 23.12 -17.51 11.81
N SER A 168 24.38 -17.41 11.36
CA SER A 168 25.43 -16.69 12.09
C SER A 168 25.17 -15.19 12.19
N LEU A 169 24.51 -14.61 11.19
CA LEU A 169 24.07 -13.21 11.19
C LEU A 169 22.74 -12.98 11.95
N GLY A 170 22.20 -14.02 12.60
CA GLY A 170 21.07 -13.93 13.52
C GLY A 170 19.69 -13.98 12.88
N HIS A 171 19.55 -14.41 11.62
CA HIS A 171 18.25 -14.56 11.00
C HIS A 171 17.49 -15.74 11.63
N ARG A 172 16.22 -15.52 12.01
CA ARG A 172 15.40 -16.51 12.73
C ARG A 172 14.90 -17.70 11.90
N PHE A 173 14.88 -17.55 10.56
CA PHE A 173 14.48 -18.61 9.62
C PHE A 173 15.57 -18.84 8.55
N PRO A 174 16.78 -19.26 8.92
CA PRO A 174 17.93 -19.25 8.02
C PRO A 174 17.78 -20.22 6.86
N ASN A 175 17.33 -21.45 7.12
CA ASN A 175 17.17 -22.48 6.09
C ASN A 175 16.14 -22.06 5.04
N LYS A 176 14.95 -21.65 5.47
CA LYS A 176 13.86 -21.31 4.55
C LYS A 176 14.16 -20.07 3.70
N ARG A 177 14.82 -19.06 4.28
CA ARG A 177 15.25 -17.88 3.52
C ARG A 177 16.40 -18.19 2.55
N ALA A 178 17.32 -19.07 2.93
CA ALA A 178 18.36 -19.52 2.01
C ALA A 178 17.78 -20.29 0.82
N GLU A 179 16.77 -21.14 1.02
CA GLU A 179 16.01 -21.80 -0.06
C GLU A 179 15.43 -20.76 -1.02
N PHE A 180 14.65 -19.81 -0.51
CA PHE A 180 14.04 -18.76 -1.33
C PHE A 180 15.06 -17.93 -2.12
N ILE A 181 16.16 -17.52 -1.47
CA ILE A 181 17.23 -16.79 -2.14
C ILE A 181 17.85 -17.64 -3.26
N CYS A 182 18.18 -18.91 -3.00
CA CYS A 182 18.82 -19.76 -4.01
C CYS A 182 17.89 -20.06 -5.19
N GLU A 183 16.60 -20.27 -4.93
CA GLU A 183 15.60 -20.45 -5.99
C GLU A 183 15.42 -19.17 -6.82
N ALA A 184 15.34 -18.00 -6.17
CA ALA A 184 15.18 -16.72 -6.85
C ALA A 184 16.35 -16.40 -7.81
N ARG A 185 17.56 -16.93 -7.59
CA ARG A 185 18.70 -16.76 -8.51
C ARG A 185 18.38 -17.25 -9.91
N GLN A 186 17.63 -18.34 -10.02
CA GLN A 186 17.25 -18.93 -11.31
C GLN A 186 16.26 -18.05 -12.08
N LEU A 187 15.69 -17.04 -11.42
CA LEU A 187 14.71 -16.12 -11.98
C LEU A 187 15.29 -14.73 -12.26
N CYS A 188 16.61 -14.52 -12.17
CA CYS A 188 17.22 -13.19 -12.29
C CYS A 188 16.80 -12.47 -13.58
N ASP A 189 16.87 -13.15 -14.73
CA ASP A 189 16.47 -12.56 -16.01
C ASP A 189 14.98 -12.19 -16.03
N GLY A 190 14.13 -13.05 -15.46
CA GLY A 190 12.70 -12.79 -15.30
C GLY A 190 12.41 -11.60 -14.38
N ILE A 191 13.17 -11.46 -13.29
CA ILE A 191 13.05 -10.31 -12.38
C ILE A 191 13.42 -9.02 -13.10
N LEU A 192 14.51 -9.01 -13.87
CA LEU A 192 14.92 -7.85 -14.66
C LEU A 192 13.88 -7.51 -15.74
N GLN A 193 13.28 -8.52 -16.37
CA GLN A 193 12.18 -8.33 -17.33
C GLN A 193 10.91 -7.80 -16.65
N ALA A 194 10.57 -8.26 -15.45
CA ALA A 194 9.44 -7.72 -14.69
C ALA A 194 9.64 -6.23 -14.40
N LEU A 195 10.87 -5.80 -14.15
CA LEU A 195 11.22 -4.38 -13.99
C LEU A 195 11.13 -3.56 -15.28
N SER A 196 10.80 -4.11 -16.45
CA SER A 196 10.42 -3.32 -17.63
C SER A 196 8.91 -3.09 -17.74
N MET A 197 8.11 -3.74 -16.91
CA MET A 197 6.65 -3.58 -16.87
C MET A 197 6.26 -2.34 -16.04
N ASP A 198 4.98 -1.98 -16.07
CA ASP A 198 4.43 -1.02 -15.10
C ASP A 198 4.49 -1.60 -13.68
N ASP A 199 4.48 -0.72 -12.67
CA ASP A 199 4.70 -1.10 -11.27
C ASP A 199 3.70 -2.16 -10.78
N ARG A 200 2.45 -2.14 -11.27
CA ARG A 200 1.40 -3.06 -10.83
C ARG A 200 1.56 -4.42 -11.48
N ALA A 201 1.83 -4.47 -12.80
CA ALA A 201 2.11 -5.71 -13.50
C ALA A 201 3.41 -6.37 -13.00
N ALA A 202 4.46 -5.57 -12.77
CA ALA A 202 5.71 -6.04 -12.18
C ALA A 202 5.47 -6.69 -10.81
N ARG A 203 4.62 -6.07 -9.98
CA ARG A 203 4.26 -6.62 -8.67
C ARG A 203 3.54 -7.96 -8.77
N GLU A 204 2.54 -8.07 -9.64
CA GLU A 204 1.80 -9.33 -9.82
C GLU A 204 2.74 -10.44 -10.28
N TRP A 205 3.63 -10.15 -11.25
CA TRP A 205 4.63 -11.11 -11.71
C TRP A 205 5.53 -11.58 -10.56
N LEU A 206 6.03 -10.66 -9.73
CA LEU A 206 6.90 -10.98 -8.59
C LEU A 206 6.18 -11.85 -7.55
N VAL A 207 4.92 -11.54 -7.24
CA VAL A 207 4.10 -12.30 -6.28
C VAL A 207 3.86 -13.73 -6.76
N GLU A 208 3.62 -13.90 -8.06
CA GLU A 208 3.32 -15.21 -8.66
C GLU A 208 4.58 -16.09 -8.81
N ASN A 209 5.74 -15.49 -9.11
CA ASN A 209 6.91 -16.24 -9.54
C ASN A 209 8.02 -16.35 -8.48
N VAL A 210 8.16 -15.38 -7.57
CA VAL A 210 9.28 -15.34 -6.62
C VAL A 210 8.83 -15.83 -5.24
N LYS A 211 9.26 -17.04 -4.88
CA LYS A 211 8.93 -17.61 -3.56
C LYS A 211 9.44 -16.73 -2.42
N GLY A 212 8.58 -16.53 -1.43
CA GLY A 212 8.87 -15.70 -0.28
C GLY A 212 8.50 -14.23 -0.44
N LEU A 213 8.00 -13.81 -1.60
CA LEU A 213 7.37 -12.51 -1.79
C LEU A 213 5.84 -12.64 -1.78
N GLY A 214 5.19 -11.90 -0.88
CA GLY A 214 3.77 -11.54 -1.02
C GLY A 214 3.64 -10.12 -1.57
N TYR A 215 2.41 -9.59 -1.62
CA TYR A 215 2.16 -8.23 -2.12
C TYR A 215 2.99 -7.17 -1.40
N LYS A 216 3.13 -7.27 -0.08
CA LYS A 216 3.94 -6.33 0.70
C LYS A 216 5.41 -6.40 0.30
N GLU A 217 6.02 -7.59 0.29
CA GLU A 217 7.43 -7.74 -0.06
C GLU A 217 7.73 -7.38 -1.51
N ALA A 218 6.82 -7.69 -2.45
CA ALA A 218 6.97 -7.32 -3.85
C ALA A 218 6.86 -5.80 -4.05
N SER A 219 5.86 -5.15 -3.45
CA SER A 219 5.79 -3.67 -3.41
C SER A 219 7.04 -3.05 -2.78
N HIS A 220 7.55 -3.66 -1.71
CA HIS A 220 8.75 -3.20 -1.00
C HIS A 220 9.98 -3.26 -1.90
N PHE A 221 10.17 -4.37 -2.59
CA PHE A 221 11.25 -4.52 -3.57
C PHE A 221 11.14 -3.46 -4.67
N LEU A 222 9.96 -3.30 -5.28
CA LEU A 222 9.74 -2.32 -6.34
C LEU A 222 10.08 -0.89 -5.87
N ARG A 223 9.61 -0.50 -4.68
CA ARG A 223 9.95 0.81 -4.11
C ARG A 223 11.46 0.97 -3.95
N ASN A 224 12.14 -0.04 -3.43
CA ASN A 224 13.58 0.01 -3.18
C ASN A 224 14.44 0.05 -4.46
N VAL A 225 13.85 -0.26 -5.61
CA VAL A 225 14.45 -0.05 -6.94
C VAL A 225 13.86 1.18 -7.66
N GLY A 226 13.21 2.08 -6.93
CA GLY A 226 12.81 3.41 -7.41
C GLY A 226 11.38 3.51 -7.94
N ARG A 227 10.57 2.45 -7.84
CA ARG A 227 9.14 2.49 -8.23
C ARG A 227 8.30 3.27 -7.22
N LYS A 228 7.24 3.92 -7.67
CA LYS A 228 6.50 4.92 -6.86
C LYS A 228 5.00 4.66 -6.76
N ASP A 229 4.46 3.75 -7.57
CA ASP A 229 3.01 3.62 -7.77
C ASP A 229 2.39 2.39 -7.10
N VAL A 230 3.11 1.78 -6.15
CA VAL A 230 2.66 0.63 -5.35
C VAL A 230 2.85 0.88 -3.86
N ALA A 231 1.83 0.56 -3.06
CA ALA A 231 1.86 0.71 -1.61
C ALA A 231 2.50 -0.52 -0.95
N ILE A 232 3.27 -0.28 0.12
CA ILE A 232 3.84 -1.32 1.00
C ILE A 232 2.94 -1.43 2.22
N ILE A 233 2.01 -2.39 2.26
CA ILE A 233 1.05 -2.49 3.37
C ILE A 233 1.60 -3.45 4.43
N ASP A 234 2.32 -2.88 5.39
CA ASP A 234 2.94 -3.61 6.48
C ASP A 234 2.22 -3.36 7.84
N ARG A 235 2.78 -3.88 8.95
CA ARG A 235 2.23 -3.67 10.30
C ARG A 235 2.28 -2.21 10.76
N HIS A 236 3.20 -1.38 10.29
CA HIS A 236 3.27 0.04 10.65
C HIS A 236 2.18 0.83 9.93
N ILE A 237 1.98 0.58 8.64
CA ILE A 237 0.88 1.14 7.85
C ILE A 237 -0.47 0.72 8.41
N LEU A 238 -0.68 -0.57 8.69
CA LEU A 238 -1.95 -1.04 9.27
C LEU A 238 -2.21 -0.43 10.65
N ARG A 239 -1.18 -0.27 11.49
CA ARG A 239 -1.31 0.42 12.78
C ARG A 239 -1.66 1.89 12.63
N PHE A 240 -1.04 2.58 11.68
CA PHE A 240 -1.35 3.96 11.38
C PHE A 240 -2.82 4.10 10.97
N LEU A 241 -3.29 3.30 10.02
CA LEU A 241 -4.68 3.32 9.57
C LEU A 241 -5.67 3.03 10.71
N HIS A 242 -5.34 2.07 11.58
CA HIS A 242 -6.13 1.76 12.76
C HIS A 242 -6.13 2.91 13.79
N GLN A 243 -4.97 3.51 14.09
CA GLN A 243 -4.87 4.67 14.98
C GLN A 243 -5.64 5.89 14.45
N LYS A 244 -5.72 6.04 13.13
CA LYS A 244 -6.57 7.04 12.49
C LYS A 244 -8.03 6.60 12.34
N GLY A 245 -8.45 5.44 12.87
CA GLY A 245 -9.84 4.99 12.81
C GLY A 245 -10.35 4.71 11.39
N LEU A 246 -9.45 4.45 10.44
CA LEU A 246 -9.77 4.16 9.04
C LEU A 246 -10.00 2.66 8.78
N ILE A 247 -9.56 1.80 9.71
CA ILE A 247 -9.85 0.37 9.74
C ILE A 247 -10.20 -0.05 11.17
N ASP A 248 -11.14 -0.97 11.30
CA ASP A 248 -11.67 -1.39 12.62
C ASP A 248 -10.72 -2.26 13.43
N SER A 249 -9.84 -2.98 12.74
CA SER A 249 -8.87 -3.87 13.36
C SER A 249 -7.65 -4.03 12.47
N ILE A 250 -6.53 -4.43 13.07
CA ILE A 250 -5.31 -4.77 12.34
C ILE A 250 -5.41 -6.23 11.91
N PRO A 251 -5.59 -6.52 10.61
CA PRO A 251 -5.70 -7.89 10.14
C PRO A 251 -4.37 -8.63 10.31
N GLN A 252 -4.42 -9.90 10.71
CA GLN A 252 -3.23 -10.75 10.80
C GLN A 252 -2.70 -11.15 9.42
N THR A 253 -3.60 -11.30 8.44
CA THR A 253 -3.29 -11.61 7.04
C THR A 253 -4.15 -10.74 6.12
N LEU A 254 -3.63 -10.43 4.93
CA LEU A 254 -4.34 -9.65 3.93
C LEU A 254 -4.64 -10.53 2.72
N SER A 255 -5.92 -10.62 2.36
CA SER A 255 -6.31 -11.14 1.04
C SER A 255 -5.93 -10.13 -0.04
N ARG A 256 -5.76 -10.58 -1.29
CA ARG A 256 -5.52 -9.72 -2.46
C ARG A 256 -6.52 -8.56 -2.56
N ARG A 257 -7.81 -8.86 -2.39
CA ARG A 257 -8.90 -7.87 -2.40
C ARG A 257 -8.71 -6.81 -1.31
N ARG A 258 -8.41 -7.23 -0.08
CA ARG A 258 -8.23 -6.29 1.05
C ARG A 258 -6.95 -5.46 0.88
N TYR A 259 -5.88 -6.05 0.35
CA TYR A 259 -4.65 -5.35 0.02
C TYR A 259 -4.93 -4.18 -0.94
N PHE A 260 -5.65 -4.44 -2.04
CA PHE A 260 -5.98 -3.38 -3.01
C PHE A 260 -6.98 -2.35 -2.48
N SER A 261 -7.94 -2.73 -1.65
CA SER A 261 -8.80 -1.74 -0.98
C SER A 261 -7.97 -0.77 -0.14
N ILE A 262 -7.06 -1.29 0.69
CA ILE A 262 -6.18 -0.45 1.51
C ILE A 262 -5.20 0.36 0.65
N GLU A 263 -4.70 -0.19 -0.46
CA GLU A 263 -3.86 0.56 -1.39
C GLU A 263 -4.61 1.74 -2.02
N ARG A 264 -5.89 1.58 -2.39
CA ARG A 264 -6.71 2.71 -2.86
C ARG A 264 -6.86 3.79 -1.80
N LEU A 265 -7.08 3.41 -0.54
CA LEU A 265 -7.13 4.36 0.57
C LEU A 265 -5.80 5.13 0.69
N LEU A 266 -4.67 4.43 0.65
CA LEU A 266 -3.34 5.05 0.71
C LEU A 266 -3.08 5.95 -0.50
N SER A 267 -3.55 5.57 -1.69
CA SER A 267 -3.43 6.38 -2.91
C SER A 267 -4.23 7.68 -2.80
N ALA A 268 -5.41 7.65 -2.19
CA ALA A 268 -6.18 8.86 -1.93
C ALA A 268 -5.48 9.76 -0.90
N ILE A 269 -4.92 9.18 0.16
CA ILE A 269 -4.13 9.93 1.17
C ILE A 269 -2.90 10.56 0.50
N SER A 270 -2.16 9.82 -0.32
CA SER A 270 -0.96 10.33 -0.99
C SER A 270 -1.33 11.44 -1.99
N GLY A 271 -2.40 11.25 -2.75
CA GLY A 271 -2.94 12.25 -3.68
C GLY A 271 -3.31 13.56 -2.98
N ALA A 272 -4.05 13.50 -1.87
CA ALA A 272 -4.42 14.68 -1.08
C ALA A 272 -3.19 15.41 -0.50
N LEU A 273 -2.09 14.70 -0.25
CA LEU A 273 -0.82 15.28 0.20
C LEU A 273 0.07 15.80 -0.94
N GLY A 274 -0.25 15.49 -2.20
CA GLY A 274 0.64 15.75 -3.33
C GLY A 274 1.92 14.92 -3.28
N ALA A 275 1.83 13.66 -2.81
CA ALA A 275 2.94 12.72 -2.66
C ALA A 275 2.65 11.42 -3.41
N SER A 276 3.71 10.69 -3.78
CA SER A 276 3.64 9.32 -4.28
C SER A 276 3.40 8.31 -3.15
N LEU A 277 3.02 7.07 -3.50
CA LEU A 277 2.88 5.99 -2.51
C LEU A 277 4.22 5.62 -1.86
N ALA A 278 5.32 5.73 -2.61
CA ALA A 278 6.67 5.53 -2.08
C ALA A 278 7.07 6.58 -1.03
N GLU A 279 6.70 7.83 -1.24
CA GLU A 279 6.89 8.90 -0.26
C GLU A 279 5.99 8.70 0.97
N LEU A 280 4.70 8.41 0.75
CA LEU A 280 3.74 8.19 1.81
C LEU A 280 4.19 7.07 2.76
N ASP A 281 4.74 5.97 2.22
CA ASP A 281 5.30 4.89 3.03
C ASP A 281 6.36 5.41 4.01
N LEU A 282 7.34 6.19 3.52
CA LEU A 282 8.42 6.72 4.36
C LEU A 282 7.91 7.75 5.38
N TYR A 283 6.94 8.58 5.01
CA TYR A 283 6.32 9.53 5.94
C TYR A 283 5.57 8.82 7.07
N ILE A 284 4.74 7.83 6.74
CA ILE A 284 4.01 7.05 7.76
C ILE A 284 5.01 6.23 8.59
N TRP A 285 6.04 5.64 7.98
CA TRP A 285 7.06 4.89 8.70
C TRP A 285 7.76 5.76 9.75
N TYR A 286 8.13 6.98 9.37
CA TYR A 286 8.71 7.94 10.28
C TYR A 286 7.73 8.34 11.39
N ALA A 287 6.46 8.62 11.07
CA ALA A 287 5.42 8.91 12.06
C ALA A 287 5.30 7.78 13.11
N MET A 288 5.45 6.53 12.66
CA MET A 288 5.31 5.34 13.51
C MET A 288 6.58 4.93 14.26
N THR A 289 7.78 5.37 13.84
CA THR A 289 9.06 4.84 14.35
C THR A 289 10.14 5.88 14.65
N GLY A 290 9.97 7.12 14.21
CA GLY A 290 10.99 8.18 14.25
C GLY A 290 12.18 7.95 13.32
N LYS A 291 12.12 6.94 12.43
CA LYS A 291 13.23 6.56 11.55
C LYS A 291 12.80 6.58 10.09
N VAL A 292 13.73 6.97 9.21
CA VAL A 292 13.61 6.79 7.75
C VAL A 292 14.59 5.70 7.37
N LEU A 293 14.07 4.52 7.04
CA LEU A 293 14.85 3.34 6.64
C LEU A 293 14.52 2.99 5.18
N LYS A 294 14.70 1.71 4.82
CA LYS A 294 14.38 1.16 3.52
C LYS A 294 13.49 -0.04 3.65
#